data_AF-A0A090X0I6-F1
#
_entry.id   AF-A0A090X0I6-F1
#
_cell.length_a   1.000
_cell.length_b   1.000
_cell.length_c   1.000
_cell.angle_alpha   90.00
_cell.angle_beta   90.00
_cell.angle_gamma   90.00
#
_symmetry.space_group_name_H-M   'P 1'
#
loop_
_entity.id
_entity.type
_entity.pdbx_description
1 polymer ?
#
loop_
_entity_poly.entity_id
_entity_poly.type
_entity_poly.pdbx_seq_one_letter_code
_entity_poly.pdbx_strand_id
1 'polypeptide(L)'
;MKKHILLLGLFSCMLSNAVIDIPSENVLSSCTSTLKKLQSLNPIPTANKELWSHINNNNELINEGVTTTFSHANGETILSLKQTQVITYASTSILAPNNGWELENNQYITAVITNTSAIPLEVTLWVVPDHGWDAVADRQTIDAGCSLQFQCNIRATYKDGTPKLNPKRIKKIQIMLSKASKGATLKVKKLTTSGTADNWIKPVDRMEVPNMEYLPFAAGKRVRYQLPIHKDTDIYSALYLPKTWTPNGKFPVIIEFPGNIYYTNSVYSTGRPEQCAIGYGMSKNEEAIWVSVPFVDYSLGTNIKNGFGNADHTVDYTVKMVNEILTNFGGDPDNVVLTGFSRGAIACGYIGLRNDTIASLWKGFHACQHYDGDGWNGADLSSAKVRAKRIGTRALFHTDNEHNQDLKTMLTDVNANVTYANSGLGAHATAMFLDDRPSTLKFRAWYHNLINNILVTDK
;
A
#
# COMPACT_ATOMS: atom_id res chain seq x y z
N MET A 1 -62.52 14.78 -37.57
CA MET A 1 -63.73 14.15 -36.99
C MET A 1 -63.54 14.07 -35.47
N LYS A 2 -64.46 14.71 -34.70
CA LYS A 2 -64.87 14.54 -33.28
C LYS A 2 -63.82 14.00 -32.26
N LYS A 3 -63.60 14.50 -31.04
CA LYS A 3 -64.14 15.51 -30.09
C LYS A 3 -63.09 15.51 -28.92
N HIS A 4 -62.59 16.65 -28.38
CA HIS A 4 -63.12 17.43 -27.21
C HIS A 4 -63.09 16.62 -25.87
N ILE A 5 -62.46 17.01 -24.75
CA ILE A 5 -62.62 18.19 -23.84
C ILE A 5 -61.59 18.00 -22.67
N LEU A 6 -60.61 18.87 -22.36
CA LEU A 6 -60.55 20.05 -21.47
C LEU A 6 -61.33 20.03 -20.14
N LEU A 7 -60.68 20.20 -18.97
CA LEU A 7 -61.05 21.27 -18.02
C LEU A 7 -60.00 21.49 -16.91
N LEU A 8 -59.77 22.78 -16.66
CA LEU A 8 -58.98 23.41 -15.58
C LEU A 8 -59.72 23.39 -14.23
N GLY A 9 -58.97 23.65 -13.14
CA GLY A 9 -59.53 24.27 -11.92
C GLY A 9 -58.52 24.46 -10.79
N LEU A 10 -58.14 25.71 -10.51
CA LEU A 10 -57.28 26.20 -9.41
C LEU A 10 -58.11 26.67 -8.20
N PHE A 11 -57.51 26.52 -7.01
CA PHE A 11 -57.63 27.29 -5.74
C PHE A 11 -58.98 27.58 -5.06
N SER A 12 -59.07 27.20 -3.77
CA SER A 12 -59.29 28.17 -2.67
C SER A 12 -58.87 27.58 -1.31
N CYS A 13 -58.62 28.50 -0.37
CA CYS A 13 -57.96 28.41 0.92
C CYS A 13 -58.95 28.14 2.08
N MET A 14 -58.52 27.45 3.15
CA MET A 14 -59.02 27.68 4.52
C MET A 14 -57.97 27.32 5.58
N LEU A 15 -57.77 28.25 6.50
CA LEU A 15 -57.03 28.15 7.75
C LEU A 15 -57.77 27.29 8.79
N SER A 16 -57.04 26.53 9.60
CA SER A 16 -57.45 26.27 10.99
C SER A 16 -56.22 26.05 11.89
N ASN A 17 -56.28 26.65 13.08
CA ASN A 17 -55.28 26.61 14.13
C ASN A 17 -55.10 25.21 14.73
N ALA A 18 -53.86 24.78 14.98
CA ALA A 18 -53.56 23.77 15.98
C ALA A 18 -52.15 23.97 16.55
N VAL A 19 -52.14 24.47 17.78
CA VAL A 19 -51.27 24.19 18.94
C VAL A 19 -49.90 23.54 18.69
N ILE A 20 -48.90 24.22 19.25
CA ILE A 20 -47.51 23.82 19.47
C ILE A 20 -47.46 22.49 20.23
N ASP A 21 -46.77 21.49 19.66
CA ASP A 21 -46.25 20.35 20.41
C ASP A 21 -44.77 20.16 20.06
N ILE A 22 -43.93 20.28 21.09
CA ILE A 22 -42.48 20.09 21.04
C ILE A 22 -42.24 18.57 21.11
N PRO A 23 -41.60 17.93 20.12
CA PRO A 23 -41.22 16.53 20.28
C PRO A 23 -40.04 16.46 21.25
N SER A 24 -40.32 15.85 22.39
CA SER A 24 -39.40 15.45 23.43
C SER A 24 -38.31 14.51 22.91
N GLU A 25 -37.16 14.61 23.58
CA GLU A 25 -36.03 13.69 23.51
C GLU A 25 -36.50 12.23 23.52
N ASN A 26 -36.29 11.49 22.43
CA ASN A 26 -36.06 10.03 22.43
C ASN A 26 -35.80 9.53 21.00
N VAL A 27 -34.56 9.70 20.52
CA VAL A 27 -34.01 8.89 19.42
C VAL A 27 -32.66 8.31 19.90
N LEU A 28 -32.73 7.44 20.91
CA LEU A 28 -31.64 6.60 21.37
C LEU A 28 -32.19 5.18 21.58
N SER A 29 -32.50 4.46 20.50
CA SER A 29 -33.09 3.11 20.61
C SER A 29 -32.85 2.22 19.37
N SER A 30 -31.65 2.23 18.78
CA SER A 30 -31.34 1.23 17.73
C SER A 30 -29.90 0.68 17.70
N CYS A 31 -29.12 0.77 18.78
CA CYS A 31 -27.91 -0.07 18.91
C CYS A 31 -28.28 -1.42 19.58
N THR A 32 -28.98 -2.31 18.88
CA THR A 32 -29.33 -3.67 19.38
C THR A 32 -28.31 -4.75 19.02
N SER A 33 -27.04 -4.40 18.80
CA SER A 33 -25.99 -5.36 18.42
C SER A 33 -24.66 -5.19 19.16
N THR A 34 -24.68 -4.90 20.47
CA THR A 34 -23.42 -4.87 21.25
C THR A 34 -23.55 -5.54 22.62
N LEU A 35 -23.51 -6.88 22.65
CA LEU A 35 -23.07 -7.68 23.82
C LEU A 35 -22.98 -9.18 23.50
N LYS A 36 -22.27 -9.57 22.45
CA LYS A 36 -21.84 -10.98 22.24
C LYS A 36 -20.40 -11.07 21.73
N LYS A 37 -19.44 -10.55 22.52
CA LYS A 37 -18.04 -10.99 22.49
C LYS A 37 -17.24 -10.55 23.73
N LEU A 38 -17.87 -10.56 24.91
CA LEU A 38 -17.25 -10.14 26.17
C LEU A 38 -16.97 -11.29 27.16
N GLN A 39 -16.99 -12.54 26.70
CA GLN A 39 -16.69 -13.68 27.58
C GLN A 39 -15.69 -14.63 26.91
N SER A 40 -14.42 -14.49 27.29
CA SER A 40 -13.43 -15.57 27.51
C SER A 40 -11.99 -15.09 27.29
N LEU A 41 -11.52 -14.09 28.05
CA LEU A 41 -10.09 -13.90 28.25
C LEU A 41 -9.90 -13.38 29.68
N ASN A 42 -9.31 -14.20 30.56
CA ASN A 42 -8.80 -13.73 31.85
C ASN A 42 -7.55 -12.89 31.56
N PRO A 43 -7.53 -11.56 31.85
CA PRO A 43 -6.31 -10.78 31.73
C PRO A 43 -5.53 -10.87 33.03
N ILE A 44 -4.27 -11.32 32.95
CA ILE A 44 -3.25 -10.85 33.89
C ILE A 44 -3.03 -9.37 33.55
N PRO A 45 -3.18 -8.42 34.49
CA PRO A 45 -3.14 -7.01 34.18
C PRO A 45 -1.69 -6.53 34.05
N THR A 46 -1.18 -6.42 32.83
CA THR A 46 -0.24 -5.34 32.50
C THR A 46 -1.05 -4.06 32.33
N ALA A 47 -0.65 -2.97 32.99
CA ALA A 47 -1.29 -1.67 32.84
C ALA A 47 -1.36 -1.29 31.36
N ASN A 48 -2.55 -0.98 30.86
CA ASN A 48 -2.76 -0.55 29.48
C ASN A 48 -1.95 0.75 29.25
N LYS A 49 -0.96 0.72 28.34
CA LYS A 49 -0.14 1.90 27.99
C LYS A 49 -0.91 2.76 27.00
N GLU A 50 -1.09 4.04 27.29
CA GLU A 50 -1.65 5.02 26.34
C GLU A 50 -0.64 5.34 25.23
N LEU A 51 -1.09 5.36 23.96
CA LEU A 51 -0.19 5.40 22.79
C LEU A 51 -0.17 6.74 22.05
N TRP A 52 -0.84 7.76 22.58
CA TRP A 52 -0.87 9.10 21.99
C TRP A 52 -0.57 10.20 23.01
N SER A 53 -0.03 9.84 24.18
CA SER A 53 0.32 10.82 25.22
C SER A 53 1.44 11.77 24.81
N HIS A 54 2.22 11.41 23.79
CA HIS A 54 3.25 12.26 23.20
C HIS A 54 2.70 13.30 22.23
N ILE A 55 1.42 13.20 21.86
CA ILE A 55 0.78 14.13 20.91
C ILE A 55 0.24 15.34 21.66
N ASN A 56 0.80 16.52 21.38
CA ASN A 56 0.42 17.75 22.10
C ASN A 56 -0.54 18.63 21.31
N ASN A 57 -0.60 18.46 19.99
CA ASN A 57 -1.46 19.26 19.11
C ASN A 57 -1.76 18.53 17.79
N ASN A 58 -2.71 19.07 17.01
CA ASN A 58 -3.16 18.45 15.77
C ASN A 58 -2.13 18.45 14.63
N ASN A 59 -1.09 19.30 14.69
CA ASN A 59 -0.09 19.40 13.62
C ASN A 59 0.88 18.21 13.61
N GLU A 60 0.83 17.37 14.65
CA GLU A 60 1.63 16.16 14.77
C GLU A 60 0.96 14.94 14.11
N LEU A 61 -0.24 15.14 13.52
CA LEU A 61 -0.97 14.14 12.74
C LEU A 61 -0.73 14.31 11.23
N ILE A 62 -0.70 13.18 10.52
CA ILE A 62 -0.74 13.19 9.05
C ILE A 62 -2.18 12.94 8.59
N ASN A 63 -2.79 13.95 7.99
CA ASN A 63 -4.18 13.92 7.53
C ASN A 63 -4.27 13.80 6.01
N GLU A 64 -5.13 12.89 5.53
CA GLU A 64 -5.48 12.73 4.11
C GLU A 64 -7.01 12.81 3.97
N GLY A 65 -7.51 13.91 3.41
CA GLY A 65 -8.94 14.16 3.19
C GLY A 65 -9.81 14.28 4.44
N VAL A 66 -9.19 14.47 5.61
CA VAL A 66 -9.87 14.71 6.89
C VAL A 66 -9.33 15.97 7.57
N THR A 67 -10.11 16.53 8.48
CA THR A 67 -9.62 17.42 9.54
C THR A 67 -9.79 16.75 10.89
N THR A 68 -8.94 17.12 11.84
CA THR A 68 -8.87 16.48 13.16
C THR A 68 -8.79 17.48 14.29
N THR A 69 -9.40 17.13 15.42
CA THR A 69 -9.26 17.87 16.68
C THR A 69 -9.01 16.93 17.85
N PHE A 70 -7.91 17.16 18.55
CA PHE A 70 -7.64 16.59 19.87
C PHE A 70 -8.29 17.45 20.96
N SER A 71 -8.93 16.79 21.91
CA SER A 71 -9.38 17.39 23.16
C SER A 71 -9.00 16.50 24.34
N HIS A 72 -8.52 17.12 25.40
CA HIS A 72 -8.32 16.48 26.69
C HIS A 72 -9.42 16.99 27.62
N ALA A 73 -10.36 16.13 27.99
CA ALA A 73 -11.45 16.48 28.89
C ALA A 73 -11.66 15.35 29.90
N ASN A 74 -11.80 15.70 31.19
CA ASN A 74 -12.05 14.76 32.28
C ASN A 74 -11.03 13.60 32.37
N GLY A 75 -9.77 13.87 32.02
CA GLY A 75 -8.71 12.84 32.01
C GLY A 75 -8.78 11.84 30.85
N GLU A 76 -9.66 12.06 29.85
CA GLU A 76 -9.71 11.26 28.63
C GLU A 76 -9.25 12.08 27.41
N THR A 77 -8.36 11.49 26.62
CA THR A 77 -7.95 12.03 25.32
C THR A 77 -8.91 11.54 24.24
N ILE A 78 -9.48 12.49 23.49
CA ILE A 78 -10.41 12.22 22.39
C ILE A 78 -9.87 12.84 21.12
N LEU A 79 -9.77 12.02 20.07
CA LEU A 79 -9.49 12.47 18.70
C LEU A 79 -10.79 12.49 17.91
N SER A 80 -11.25 13.66 17.49
CA SER A 80 -12.38 13.81 16.58
C SER A 80 -11.88 13.95 15.15
N LEU A 81 -12.53 13.25 14.21
CA LEU A 81 -12.25 13.32 12.78
C LEU A 81 -13.48 13.77 12.00
N LYS A 82 -13.27 14.58 10.95
CA LYS A 82 -14.28 14.89 9.93
C LYS A 82 -13.69 14.74 8.54
N GLN A 83 -14.32 13.93 7.70
CA GLN A 83 -13.94 13.83 6.28
C GLN A 83 -14.35 15.11 5.53
N THR A 84 -13.38 15.72 4.84
CA THR A 84 -13.56 16.99 4.14
C THR A 84 -13.52 16.86 2.62
N GLN A 85 -13.03 15.74 2.10
CA GLN A 85 -12.88 15.50 0.66
C GLN A 85 -13.65 14.26 0.20
N VAL A 86 -14.00 14.22 -1.09
CA VAL A 86 -14.57 13.03 -1.74
C VAL A 86 -13.41 12.16 -2.21
N ILE A 87 -12.96 11.26 -1.34
CA ILE A 87 -11.87 10.33 -1.63
C ILE A 87 -12.22 8.93 -1.11
N THR A 88 -11.60 7.91 -1.69
CA THR A 88 -11.91 6.50 -1.33
C THR A 88 -11.41 6.15 0.07
N TYR A 89 -10.24 6.67 0.48
CA TYR A 89 -9.64 6.37 1.77
C TYR A 89 -9.24 7.67 2.44
N ALA A 90 -10.11 8.18 3.32
CA ALA A 90 -9.78 9.33 4.15
C ALA A 90 -9.16 8.83 5.45
N SER A 91 -8.09 9.46 5.93
CA SER A 91 -7.40 8.95 7.11
C SER A 91 -6.66 10.02 7.90
N THR A 92 -6.44 9.71 9.17
CA THR A 92 -5.44 10.38 10.00
C THR A 92 -4.43 9.34 10.50
N SER A 93 -3.18 9.75 10.66
CA SER A 93 -2.13 8.91 11.22
C SER A 93 -1.46 9.59 12.40
N ILE A 94 -1.34 8.84 13.49
CA ILE A 94 -0.54 9.18 14.66
C ILE A 94 0.84 8.59 14.43
N LEU A 95 1.86 9.44 14.36
CA LEU A 95 3.25 9.01 14.23
C LEU A 95 3.78 8.46 15.55
N ALA A 96 4.68 7.49 15.47
CA ALA A 96 5.42 7.01 16.62
C ALA A 96 6.25 8.15 17.23
N PRO A 97 6.41 8.19 18.57
CA PRO A 97 7.39 9.08 19.20
C PRO A 97 8.81 8.68 18.76
N ASN A 98 9.79 9.58 18.94
CA ASN A 98 11.17 9.35 18.47
C ASN A 98 11.79 8.04 18.99
N ASN A 99 11.45 7.63 20.21
CA ASN A 99 11.96 6.41 20.82
C ASN A 99 11.09 5.16 20.52
N GLY A 100 10.03 5.31 19.74
CA GLY A 100 9.02 4.28 19.52
C GLY A 100 8.13 4.03 20.74
N TRP A 101 7.22 3.07 20.62
CA TRP A 101 6.23 2.75 21.66
C TRP A 101 6.62 1.60 22.60
N GLU A 102 7.78 0.95 22.41
CA GLU A 102 8.25 -0.18 23.23
C GLU A 102 7.19 -1.29 23.36
N LEU A 103 6.78 -1.88 22.23
CA LEU A 103 5.66 -2.82 22.15
C LEU A 103 6.08 -4.29 22.14
N GLU A 104 7.36 -4.58 22.42
CA GLU A 104 7.97 -5.90 22.35
C GLU A 104 7.38 -6.95 23.28
N ASN A 105 6.57 -6.57 24.27
CA ASN A 105 5.85 -7.47 25.17
C ASN A 105 4.32 -7.35 25.09
N ASN A 106 3.79 -6.59 24.14
CA ASN A 106 2.34 -6.42 23.96
C ASN A 106 1.79 -7.31 22.85
N GLN A 107 0.57 -7.81 23.06
CA GLN A 107 -0.14 -8.63 22.06
C GLN A 107 -0.99 -7.77 21.11
N TYR A 108 -1.63 -6.73 21.64
CA TYR A 108 -2.60 -5.93 20.90
C TYR A 108 -2.41 -4.42 21.05
N ILE A 109 -2.80 -3.70 20.00
CA ILE A 109 -3.16 -2.28 20.07
C ILE A 109 -4.68 -2.17 19.93
N THR A 110 -5.31 -1.41 20.82
CA THR A 110 -6.76 -1.26 20.88
C THR A 110 -7.19 0.20 20.85
N ALA A 111 -8.36 0.46 20.28
CA ALA A 111 -9.02 1.76 20.35
C ALA A 111 -10.53 1.58 20.44
N VAL A 112 -11.25 2.54 21.03
CA VAL A 112 -12.71 2.62 20.94
C VAL A 112 -13.06 3.70 19.94
N ILE A 113 -13.81 3.35 18.90
CA ILE A 113 -14.22 4.27 17.84
C ILE A 113 -15.73 4.40 17.86
N THR A 114 -16.21 5.63 17.91
CA THR A 114 -17.63 6.01 17.87
C THR A 114 -17.94 6.64 16.53
N ASN A 115 -18.94 6.11 15.83
CA ASN A 115 -19.48 6.76 14.64
C ASN A 115 -20.44 7.88 15.06
N THR A 116 -20.07 9.13 14.79
CA THR A 116 -20.89 10.30 15.10
C THR A 116 -21.64 10.84 13.87
N SER A 117 -21.62 10.09 12.77
CA SER A 117 -22.40 10.37 11.56
C SER A 117 -23.79 9.80 11.65
N ALA A 118 -24.69 10.29 10.79
CA ALA A 118 -26.06 9.79 10.66
C ALA A 118 -26.18 8.46 9.89
N ILE A 119 -25.09 7.98 9.27
CA ILE A 119 -25.07 6.75 8.48
C ILE A 119 -23.96 5.81 8.96
N PRO A 120 -24.08 4.48 8.74
CA PRO A 120 -23.01 3.54 9.04
C PRO A 120 -21.69 3.89 8.34
N LEU A 121 -20.58 3.67 9.04
CA LEU A 121 -19.23 3.94 8.54
C LEU A 121 -18.39 2.68 8.56
N GLU A 122 -17.70 2.39 7.45
CA GLU A 122 -16.64 1.41 7.43
C GLU A 122 -15.32 2.05 7.86
N VAL A 123 -14.79 1.57 8.98
CA VAL A 123 -13.57 2.10 9.61
C VAL A 123 -12.52 1.01 9.70
N THR A 124 -11.26 1.36 9.47
CA THR A 124 -10.12 0.46 9.74
C THR A 124 -9.14 1.14 10.69
N LEU A 125 -8.79 0.44 11.76
CA LEU A 125 -7.63 0.75 12.57
C LEU A 125 -6.44 -0.02 11.99
N TRP A 126 -5.39 0.69 11.65
CA TRP A 126 -4.15 0.16 11.09
C TRP A 126 -2.99 0.37 12.03
N VAL A 127 -2.16 -0.65 12.20
CA VAL A 127 -0.85 -0.55 12.83
C VAL A 127 0.20 -0.80 11.75
N VAL A 128 0.97 0.24 11.43
CA VAL A 128 1.83 0.27 10.25
C VAL A 128 3.28 0.38 10.71
N PRO A 129 4.11 -0.65 10.48
CA PRO A 129 5.53 -0.60 10.76
C PRO A 129 6.30 0.15 9.67
N ASP A 130 7.61 0.24 9.84
CA ASP A 130 8.53 0.66 8.82
C ASP A 130 9.43 -0.50 8.32
N HIS A 131 10.49 -0.18 7.59
CA HIS A 131 11.51 -1.13 7.13
C HIS A 131 11.03 -2.34 6.32
N GLY A 132 9.96 -2.17 5.53
CA GLY A 132 9.42 -3.21 4.64
C GLY A 132 8.63 -4.31 5.36
N TRP A 133 8.33 -4.12 6.65
CA TRP A 133 7.34 -4.93 7.35
C TRP A 133 5.92 -4.59 6.88
N ASP A 134 5.00 -5.55 7.02
CA ASP A 134 3.61 -5.39 6.60
C ASP A 134 2.74 -4.83 7.73
N ALA A 135 1.57 -4.29 7.41
CA ALA A 135 0.67 -3.76 8.42
C ALA A 135 -0.32 -4.81 8.93
N VAL A 136 -0.88 -4.55 10.10
CA VAL A 136 -2.01 -5.31 10.64
C VAL A 136 -3.20 -4.38 10.85
N ALA A 137 -4.40 -4.91 10.64
CA ALA A 137 -5.64 -4.14 10.71
C ALA A 137 -6.68 -4.81 11.61
N ASP A 138 -7.59 -3.97 12.07
CA ASP A 138 -8.96 -4.36 12.41
C ASP A 138 -9.93 -3.45 11.65
N ARG A 139 -10.76 -4.05 10.80
CA ARG A 139 -11.74 -3.36 9.94
C ARG A 139 -13.15 -3.75 10.33
N GLN A 140 -13.97 -2.76 10.64
CA GLN A 140 -15.35 -2.97 11.08
C GLN A 140 -16.29 -1.89 10.51
N THR A 141 -17.56 -2.25 10.34
CA THR A 141 -18.62 -1.27 10.06
C THR A 141 -19.29 -0.88 11.38
N ILE A 142 -19.37 0.43 11.65
CA ILE A 142 -19.96 0.99 12.86
C ILE A 142 -21.28 1.66 12.48
N ASP A 143 -22.39 1.20 13.06
CA ASP A 143 -23.70 1.85 12.87
C ASP A 143 -23.72 3.27 13.43
N ALA A 144 -24.61 4.11 12.90
CA ALA A 144 -24.76 5.50 13.32
C ALA A 144 -25.00 5.62 14.84
N GLY A 145 -24.22 6.45 15.52
CA GLY A 145 -24.32 6.65 16.97
C GLY A 145 -23.69 5.54 17.82
N CYS A 146 -23.33 4.39 17.25
CA CYS A 146 -22.76 3.28 18.01
C CYS A 146 -21.23 3.41 18.17
N SER A 147 -20.68 2.67 19.14
CA SER A 147 -19.24 2.56 19.41
C SER A 147 -18.77 1.12 19.37
N LEU A 148 -17.64 0.86 18.73
CA LEU A 148 -17.00 -0.47 18.69
C LEU A 148 -15.56 -0.39 19.21
N GLN A 149 -15.10 -1.49 19.80
CA GLN A 149 -13.70 -1.68 20.15
C GLN A 149 -12.97 -2.34 18.99
N PHE A 150 -11.89 -1.69 18.57
CA PHE A 150 -10.96 -2.17 17.56
C PHE A 150 -9.75 -2.79 18.26
N GLN A 151 -9.22 -3.88 17.71
CA GLN A 151 -8.10 -4.62 18.26
C GLN A 151 -7.20 -5.17 17.15
N CYS A 152 -6.03 -4.56 16.97
CA CYS A 152 -4.99 -5.02 16.06
C CYS A 152 -4.04 -5.97 16.77
N ASN A 153 -3.92 -7.22 16.29
CA ASN A 153 -2.93 -8.18 16.78
C ASN A 153 -1.54 -7.89 16.20
N ILE A 154 -0.66 -7.30 17.00
CA ILE A 154 0.72 -6.95 16.59
C ILE A 154 1.67 -8.16 16.61
N ARG A 155 1.14 -9.35 16.91
CA ARG A 155 1.83 -10.65 16.76
C ARG A 155 1.27 -11.48 15.61
N ALA A 156 0.45 -10.89 14.74
CA ALA A 156 -0.09 -11.61 13.61
C ALA A 156 1.05 -12.16 12.73
N THR A 157 0.86 -13.39 12.27
CA THR A 157 1.74 -14.06 11.31
C THR A 157 1.03 -14.26 9.98
N TYR A 158 1.82 -14.53 8.94
CA TYR A 158 1.31 -15.19 7.74
C TYR A 158 1.01 -16.67 8.03
N LYS A 159 0.45 -17.37 7.03
CA LYS A 159 0.08 -18.78 7.15
C LYS A 159 1.28 -19.69 7.42
N ASP A 160 2.46 -19.30 6.92
CA ASP A 160 3.73 -20.00 7.13
C ASP A 160 4.38 -19.72 8.49
N GLY A 161 3.71 -18.94 9.37
CA GLY A 161 4.23 -18.56 10.69
C GLY A 161 5.13 -17.34 10.69
N THR A 162 5.47 -16.77 9.53
CA THR A 162 6.31 -15.57 9.46
C THR A 162 5.61 -14.38 10.10
N PRO A 163 6.24 -13.63 11.02
CA PRO A 163 5.66 -12.42 11.59
C PRO A 163 5.34 -11.39 10.51
N LYS A 164 4.15 -10.78 10.57
CA LYS A 164 3.77 -9.72 9.63
C LYS A 164 4.52 -8.41 9.89
N LEU A 165 4.76 -8.10 11.16
CA LEU A 165 5.41 -6.87 11.59
C LEU A 165 6.40 -7.07 12.72
N ASN A 166 7.26 -6.06 12.90
CA ASN A 166 8.14 -5.91 14.05
C ASN A 166 7.53 -4.88 15.02
N PRO A 167 7.09 -5.27 16.24
CA PRO A 167 6.47 -4.36 17.20
C PRO A 167 7.45 -3.31 17.76
N LYS A 168 8.76 -3.50 17.63
CA LYS A 168 9.78 -2.49 17.97
C LYS A 168 9.89 -1.38 16.92
N ARG A 169 9.18 -1.51 15.80
CA ARG A 169 9.34 -0.70 14.58
C ARG A 169 8.01 -0.18 14.04
N ILE A 170 7.03 0.04 14.91
CA ILE A 170 5.77 0.66 14.50
C ILE A 170 6.05 2.13 14.16
N LYS A 171 5.74 2.53 12.93
CA LYS A 171 5.93 3.90 12.43
C LYS A 171 4.75 4.79 12.74
N LYS A 172 3.55 4.23 12.58
CA LYS A 172 2.30 4.97 12.77
C LYS A 172 1.14 4.04 13.11
N ILE A 173 0.16 4.61 13.79
CA ILE A 173 -1.18 4.06 13.93
C ILE A 173 -2.11 4.92 13.09
N GLN A 174 -2.87 4.30 12.19
CA GLN A 174 -3.71 5.02 11.22
C GLN A 174 -5.18 4.65 11.42
N ILE A 175 -6.03 5.66 11.46
CA ILE A 175 -7.50 5.50 11.48
C ILE A 175 -8.01 5.92 10.11
N MET A 176 -8.69 4.99 9.44
CA MET A 176 -9.10 5.14 8.05
C MET A 176 -10.61 4.97 7.90
N LEU A 177 -11.24 5.94 7.24
CA LEU A 177 -12.59 5.87 6.70
C LEU A 177 -12.51 5.30 5.28
N SER A 178 -13.21 4.20 5.03
CA SER A 178 -13.26 3.55 3.71
C SER A 178 -14.57 3.90 3.01
N LYS A 179 -14.47 4.54 1.84
CA LYS A 179 -15.59 4.93 0.96
C LYS A 179 -16.68 5.75 1.68
N ALA A 180 -16.33 6.42 2.77
CA ALA A 180 -17.28 7.26 3.49
C ALA A 180 -17.57 8.55 2.70
N SER A 181 -18.76 9.09 2.91
CA SER A 181 -19.17 10.35 2.28
C SER A 181 -18.44 11.54 2.90
N LYS A 182 -18.21 12.59 2.09
CA LYS A 182 -17.77 13.89 2.61
C LYS A 182 -18.72 14.36 3.72
N GLY A 183 -18.17 14.78 4.85
CA GLY A 183 -18.92 15.14 6.05
C GLY A 183 -19.04 14.04 7.08
N ALA A 184 -18.63 12.80 6.79
CA ALA A 184 -18.55 11.73 7.78
C ALA A 184 -17.67 12.15 8.97
N THR A 185 -18.12 11.84 10.18
CA THR A 185 -17.45 12.14 11.44
C THR A 185 -17.35 10.91 12.33
N LEU A 186 -16.25 10.82 13.08
CA LEU A 186 -16.08 9.83 14.12
C LEU A 186 -15.26 10.41 15.28
N LYS A 187 -15.32 9.74 16.44
CA LYS A 187 -14.47 10.01 17.60
C LYS A 187 -13.68 8.76 17.96
N VAL A 188 -12.42 8.93 18.34
CA VAL A 188 -11.54 7.86 18.81
C VAL A 188 -11.12 8.16 20.24
N LYS A 189 -11.20 7.15 21.11
CA LYS A 189 -10.74 7.21 22.51
C LYS A 189 -10.01 5.92 22.89
N LYS A 190 -9.31 5.95 24.03
CA LYS A 190 -8.62 4.79 24.62
C LYS A 190 -7.66 4.07 23.66
N LEU A 191 -6.90 4.81 22.85
CA LEU A 191 -5.83 4.20 22.05
C LEU A 191 -4.70 3.73 22.97
N THR A 192 -4.69 2.42 23.21
CA THR A 192 -3.91 1.79 24.27
C THR A 192 -3.37 0.43 23.83
N THR A 193 -2.43 -0.11 24.58
CA THR A 193 -2.05 -1.53 24.47
C THR A 193 -2.99 -2.41 25.28
N SER A 194 -3.12 -3.68 24.88
CA SER A 194 -3.71 -4.73 25.72
C SER A 194 -3.10 -6.10 25.45
N GLY A 195 -3.23 -7.00 26.42
CA GLY A 195 -2.63 -8.34 26.38
C GLY A 195 -1.11 -8.33 26.51
N THR A 196 -0.59 -9.44 27.04
CA THR A 196 0.84 -9.68 27.22
C THR A 196 1.32 -10.74 26.24
N ALA A 197 2.54 -10.59 25.76
CA ALA A 197 3.23 -11.56 24.92
C ALA A 197 4.70 -11.64 25.36
N ASP A 198 5.34 -12.75 25.01
CA ASP A 198 6.78 -12.90 25.19
C ASP A 198 7.55 -11.81 24.42
N ASN A 199 8.76 -11.54 24.89
CA ASN A 199 9.64 -10.55 24.26
C ASN A 199 9.82 -10.91 22.79
N TRP A 200 9.55 -9.94 21.91
CA TRP A 200 9.61 -10.18 20.48
C TRP A 200 11.04 -10.42 19.99
N ILE A 201 11.19 -11.47 19.17
CA ILE A 201 12.46 -11.85 18.55
C ILE A 201 12.33 -11.69 17.03
N LYS A 202 13.27 -10.94 16.44
CA LYS A 202 13.36 -10.79 14.99
C LYS A 202 13.84 -12.10 14.37
N PRO A 203 13.20 -12.61 13.29
CA PRO A 203 13.76 -13.70 12.50
C PRO A 203 15.15 -13.32 11.98
N VAL A 204 16.15 -14.18 12.23
CA VAL A 204 17.58 -13.87 12.01
C VAL A 204 17.88 -13.45 10.56
N ASP A 205 17.33 -14.18 9.59
CA ASP A 205 17.66 -13.99 8.17
C ASP A 205 16.77 -12.97 7.45
N ARG A 206 15.80 -12.37 8.16
CA ARG A 206 14.87 -11.42 7.57
C ARG A 206 15.52 -10.08 7.31
N MET A 207 15.45 -9.65 6.06
CA MET A 207 15.92 -8.35 5.61
C MET A 207 15.02 -7.22 6.12
N GLU A 208 15.64 -6.08 6.42
CA GLU A 208 14.95 -4.82 6.71
C GLU A 208 15.22 -3.84 5.58
N VAL A 209 14.16 -3.48 4.85
CA VAL A 209 14.26 -2.55 3.73
C VAL A 209 14.57 -1.16 4.29
N PRO A 210 15.56 -0.41 3.80
CA PRO A 210 15.77 0.96 4.24
C PRO A 210 14.53 1.82 3.98
N ASN A 211 14.14 2.63 4.96
CA ASN A 211 13.10 3.64 4.75
C ASN A 211 13.57 4.69 3.73
N MET A 212 12.64 5.24 2.96
CA MET A 212 12.93 6.40 2.12
C MET A 212 13.15 7.64 2.99
N GLU A 213 14.31 8.28 2.82
CA GLU A 213 14.73 9.50 3.52
C GLU A 213 14.60 10.73 2.60
N TYR A 214 14.46 11.92 3.20
CA TYR A 214 14.39 13.22 2.50
C TYR A 214 15.75 13.93 2.57
N LEU A 215 16.81 13.22 2.21
CA LEU A 215 18.20 13.68 2.26
C LEU A 215 18.85 13.50 0.89
N PRO A 216 20.02 14.13 0.63
CA PRO A 216 20.83 13.82 -0.53
C PRO A 216 21.14 12.31 -0.62
N PHE A 217 21.28 11.81 -1.85
CA PHE A 217 21.66 10.42 -2.08
C PHE A 217 23.07 10.15 -1.53
N ALA A 218 23.27 8.95 -0.99
CA ALA A 218 24.56 8.47 -0.52
C ALA A 218 24.58 6.94 -0.51
N ALA A 219 25.77 6.35 -0.44
CA ALA A 219 25.92 4.90 -0.35
C ALA A 219 25.13 4.32 0.84
N GLY A 220 24.43 3.21 0.60
CA GLY A 220 23.60 2.53 1.59
C GLY A 220 22.30 3.26 1.96
N LYS A 221 21.97 4.38 1.31
CA LYS A 221 20.75 5.16 1.58
C LYS A 221 19.66 4.88 0.55
N ARG A 222 18.41 4.94 1.02
CA ARG A 222 17.22 5.01 0.18
C ARG A 222 16.61 6.39 0.32
N VAL A 223 16.53 7.16 -0.76
CA VAL A 223 16.12 8.57 -0.72
C VAL A 223 14.97 8.85 -1.66
N ARG A 224 14.20 9.89 -1.35
CA ARG A 224 13.24 10.49 -2.27
C ARG A 224 14.01 11.25 -3.35
N TYR A 225 14.03 10.73 -4.57
CA TYR A 225 14.74 11.34 -5.69
C TYR A 225 13.76 11.85 -6.74
N GLN A 226 14.05 13.02 -7.30
CA GLN A 226 13.26 13.64 -8.37
C GLN A 226 14.16 13.91 -9.57
N LEU A 227 13.66 13.60 -10.77
CA LEU A 227 14.32 14.06 -11.98
C LEU A 227 14.35 15.59 -11.99
N PRO A 228 15.43 16.24 -12.44
CA PRO A 228 15.54 17.70 -12.49
C PRO A 228 14.36 18.39 -13.20
N ILE A 229 13.81 17.76 -14.25
CA ILE A 229 12.64 18.27 -15.00
C ILE A 229 11.35 18.31 -14.18
N HIS A 230 11.30 17.60 -13.05
CA HIS A 230 10.15 17.49 -12.16
C HIS A 230 10.39 18.15 -10.79
N LYS A 231 11.44 18.96 -10.64
CA LYS A 231 11.83 19.61 -9.37
C LYS A 231 10.72 20.45 -8.72
N ASP A 232 9.83 21.03 -9.53
CA ASP A 232 8.73 21.90 -9.08
C ASP A 232 7.40 21.13 -8.95
N THR A 233 7.44 19.80 -8.95
CA THR A 233 6.27 18.92 -8.81
C THR A 233 6.42 17.98 -7.61
N ASP A 234 5.38 17.23 -7.28
CA ASP A 234 5.45 16.09 -6.34
C ASP A 234 5.60 14.75 -7.07
N ILE A 235 6.21 14.74 -8.26
CA ILE A 235 6.59 13.51 -8.95
C ILE A 235 7.97 13.07 -8.48
N TYR A 236 8.06 11.88 -7.90
CA TYR A 236 9.30 11.35 -7.31
C TYR A 236 9.40 9.83 -7.39
N SER A 237 10.63 9.33 -7.33
CA SER A 237 10.97 7.92 -7.16
C SER A 237 11.64 7.66 -5.81
N ALA A 238 11.65 6.41 -5.36
CA ALA A 238 12.51 6.00 -4.25
C ALA A 238 13.78 5.37 -4.82
N LEU A 239 14.93 6.02 -4.59
CA LEU A 239 16.23 5.59 -5.08
C LEU A 239 17.05 5.00 -3.94
N TYR A 240 17.43 3.73 -4.04
CA TYR A 240 18.40 3.09 -3.15
C TYR A 240 19.74 2.93 -3.84
N LEU A 241 20.81 3.34 -3.14
CA LEU A 241 22.19 3.09 -3.55
C LEU A 241 22.81 2.00 -2.66
N PRO A 242 23.52 1.01 -3.26
CA PRO A 242 24.19 -0.03 -2.49
C PRO A 242 25.24 0.56 -1.54
N LYS A 243 25.63 -0.20 -0.50
CA LYS A 243 26.59 0.30 0.51
C LYS A 243 27.97 0.53 -0.09
N THR A 244 28.30 -0.20 -1.14
CA THR A 244 29.55 -0.06 -1.91
C THR A 244 29.47 1.00 -3.00
N TRP A 245 28.35 1.73 -3.12
CA TRP A 245 28.18 2.71 -4.18
C TRP A 245 29.27 3.79 -4.17
N THR A 246 29.80 4.08 -5.37
CA THR A 246 30.69 5.22 -5.62
C THR A 246 30.29 5.90 -6.94
N PRO A 247 30.57 7.20 -7.12
CA PRO A 247 30.20 7.93 -8.33
C PRO A 247 30.74 7.32 -9.64
N ASN A 248 31.89 6.65 -9.59
CA ASN A 248 32.54 6.03 -10.76
C ASN A 248 32.34 4.51 -10.83
N GLY A 249 31.53 3.94 -9.93
CA GLY A 249 31.25 2.51 -9.94
C GLY A 249 30.34 2.11 -11.09
N LYS A 250 30.23 0.80 -11.31
CA LYS A 250 29.33 0.21 -12.31
C LYS A 250 28.47 -0.83 -11.59
N PHE A 251 27.16 -0.58 -11.51
CA PHE A 251 26.23 -1.37 -10.70
C PHE A 251 25.05 -1.86 -11.55
N PRO A 252 24.63 -3.13 -11.41
CA PRO A 252 23.33 -3.57 -11.91
C PRO A 252 22.20 -2.65 -11.42
N VAL A 253 21.17 -2.47 -12.25
CA VAL A 253 20.04 -1.59 -11.95
C VAL A 253 18.76 -2.42 -11.89
N ILE A 254 17.98 -2.20 -10.83
CA ILE A 254 16.65 -2.79 -10.67
C ILE A 254 15.61 -1.67 -10.71
N ILE A 255 14.67 -1.75 -11.64
CA ILE A 255 13.51 -0.86 -11.71
C ILE A 255 12.30 -1.60 -11.17
N GLU A 256 11.58 -1.01 -10.21
CA GLU A 256 10.40 -1.61 -9.60
C GLU A 256 9.16 -0.72 -9.74
N PHE A 257 8.09 -1.27 -10.32
CA PHE A 257 6.77 -0.65 -10.30
C PHE A 257 5.98 -1.02 -9.04
N PRO A 258 5.35 -0.05 -8.35
CA PRO A 258 4.55 -0.31 -7.15
C PRO A 258 3.20 -0.96 -7.46
N GLY A 259 2.64 -1.67 -6.47
CA GLY A 259 1.26 -2.14 -6.48
C GLY A 259 0.23 -1.01 -6.53
N ASN A 260 -1.07 -1.31 -6.59
CA ASN A 260 -2.14 -0.30 -6.60
C ASN A 260 -2.46 0.16 -5.18
N ILE A 261 -2.99 1.37 -4.98
CA ILE A 261 -3.63 1.70 -3.71
C ILE A 261 -4.79 0.73 -3.44
N TYR A 262 -4.69 0.00 -2.34
CA TYR A 262 -5.67 -1.02 -1.99
C TYR A 262 -5.54 -1.38 -0.51
N TYR A 263 -6.62 -1.15 0.24
CA TYR A 263 -6.69 -1.46 1.68
C TYR A 263 -7.83 -2.44 1.95
N THR A 264 -7.48 -3.59 2.51
CA THR A 264 -8.42 -4.59 3.04
C THR A 264 -7.98 -5.00 4.44
N ASN A 265 -8.71 -5.87 5.14
CA ASN A 265 -8.25 -6.34 6.46
C ASN A 265 -6.90 -7.09 6.42
N SER A 266 -6.43 -7.50 5.23
CA SER A 266 -5.23 -8.31 5.05
C SER A 266 -4.19 -7.71 4.11
N VAL A 267 -4.50 -6.59 3.46
CA VAL A 267 -3.64 -5.93 2.47
C VAL A 267 -3.51 -4.47 2.82
N TYR A 268 -2.28 -4.02 3.02
CA TYR A 268 -1.93 -2.61 3.14
C TYR A 268 -1.16 -2.21 1.89
N SER A 269 -1.75 -1.41 1.00
CA SER A 269 -1.06 -0.91 -0.20
C SER A 269 -1.39 0.55 -0.45
N THR A 270 -0.37 1.38 -0.40
CA THR A 270 -0.39 2.84 -0.61
C THR A 270 -0.40 3.22 -2.08
N GLY A 271 0.07 2.31 -2.94
CA GLY A 271 0.30 2.57 -4.36
C GLY A 271 1.49 3.47 -4.67
N ARG A 272 2.40 3.68 -3.71
CA ARG A 272 3.53 4.62 -3.81
C ARG A 272 4.89 3.91 -3.91
N PRO A 273 5.92 4.57 -4.50
CA PRO A 273 7.26 4.00 -4.66
C PRO A 273 7.93 3.53 -3.36
N GLU A 274 7.76 4.26 -2.26
CA GLU A 274 8.43 3.94 -1.00
C GLU A 274 8.01 2.60 -0.37
N GLN A 275 6.89 2.02 -0.83
CA GLN A 275 6.40 0.73 -0.35
C GLN A 275 6.96 -0.47 -1.13
N CYS A 276 7.59 -0.23 -2.28
CA CYS A 276 8.31 -1.27 -3.01
C CYS A 276 9.35 -1.93 -2.11
N ALA A 277 9.58 -3.22 -2.32
CA ALA A 277 10.48 -4.05 -1.52
C ALA A 277 11.15 -5.19 -2.31
N ILE A 278 10.66 -5.50 -3.53
CA ILE A 278 11.10 -6.67 -4.27
C ILE A 278 12.56 -6.51 -4.69
N GLY A 279 12.95 -5.34 -5.21
CA GLY A 279 14.31 -5.10 -5.68
C GLY A 279 15.34 -5.29 -4.58
N TYR A 280 15.06 -4.78 -3.38
CA TYR A 280 15.94 -4.98 -2.21
C TYR A 280 16.05 -6.46 -1.81
N GLY A 281 14.92 -7.17 -1.79
CA GLY A 281 14.90 -8.60 -1.48
C GLY A 281 15.60 -9.46 -2.54
N MET A 282 15.43 -9.12 -3.82
CA MET A 282 16.05 -9.77 -4.97
C MET A 282 17.57 -9.63 -4.95
N SER A 283 18.08 -8.49 -4.53
CA SER A 283 19.51 -8.17 -4.54
C SER A 283 20.24 -8.50 -3.23
N LYS A 284 19.70 -9.33 -2.32
CA LYS A 284 20.30 -9.59 -0.99
C LYS A 284 21.82 -9.85 -1.01
N ASN A 285 22.32 -10.50 -2.06
CA ASN A 285 23.72 -10.87 -2.23
C ASN A 285 24.44 -10.10 -3.35
N GLU A 286 23.80 -9.07 -3.91
CA GLU A 286 24.26 -8.30 -5.05
C GLU A 286 24.21 -6.80 -4.74
N GLU A 287 25.29 -6.09 -5.04
CA GLU A 287 25.33 -4.63 -4.89
C GLU A 287 24.66 -3.97 -6.11
N ALA A 288 23.35 -3.76 -6.01
CA ALA A 288 22.54 -3.19 -7.09
C ALA A 288 21.97 -1.81 -6.72
N ILE A 289 21.89 -0.92 -7.71
CA ILE A 289 21.05 0.27 -7.61
C ILE A 289 19.61 -0.18 -7.77
N TRP A 290 18.74 0.28 -6.88
CA TRP A 290 17.32 -0.06 -6.93
C TRP A 290 16.46 1.20 -6.96
N VAL A 291 15.62 1.31 -7.97
CA VAL A 291 14.73 2.45 -8.15
C VAL A 291 13.29 1.98 -8.22
N SER A 292 12.50 2.45 -7.26
CA SER A 292 11.05 2.32 -7.31
C SER A 292 10.48 3.51 -8.05
N VAL A 293 9.91 3.30 -9.23
CA VAL A 293 9.39 4.38 -10.09
C VAL A 293 7.87 4.55 -9.90
N PRO A 294 7.33 5.77 -9.96
CA PRO A 294 5.90 6.02 -9.86
C PRO A 294 5.16 5.76 -11.18
N PHE A 295 3.84 5.68 -11.09
CA PHE A 295 2.97 5.97 -12.23
C PHE A 295 2.67 7.46 -12.25
N VAL A 296 2.55 8.05 -13.43
CA VAL A 296 2.44 9.51 -13.57
C VAL A 296 1.39 9.93 -14.59
N ASP A 297 0.83 11.10 -14.36
CA ASP A 297 0.24 11.95 -15.38
C ASP A 297 0.82 13.35 -15.14
N TYR A 298 1.64 13.84 -16.08
CA TYR A 298 2.33 15.12 -15.91
C TYR A 298 1.39 16.31 -15.68
N SER A 299 0.15 16.23 -16.14
CA SER A 299 -0.85 17.29 -15.89
C SER A 299 -1.24 17.42 -14.41
N LEU A 300 -1.05 16.36 -13.62
CA LEU A 300 -1.42 16.32 -12.21
C LEU A 300 -0.25 16.69 -11.28
N GLY A 301 0.99 16.69 -11.77
CA GLY A 301 2.16 17.09 -10.99
C GLY A 301 2.42 16.26 -9.73
N THR A 302 1.89 15.04 -9.64
CA THR A 302 2.06 14.14 -8.48
C THR A 302 2.04 12.68 -8.90
N ASN A 303 2.54 11.80 -8.04
CA ASN A 303 2.50 10.35 -8.24
C ASN A 303 1.07 9.80 -8.25
N ILE A 304 0.77 8.92 -9.21
CA ILE A 304 -0.53 8.27 -9.38
C ILE A 304 -0.61 6.97 -8.58
N LYS A 305 -1.39 7.01 -7.51
CA LYS A 305 -1.60 5.89 -6.57
C LYS A 305 -2.53 4.80 -7.10
N ASN A 306 -3.45 5.15 -8.00
CA ASN A 306 -4.46 4.24 -8.56
C ASN A 306 -4.40 4.18 -10.09
N GLY A 307 -4.41 2.97 -10.67
CA GLY A 307 -4.31 2.80 -12.12
C GLY A 307 -2.91 3.12 -12.66
N PHE A 308 -2.79 3.25 -13.98
CA PHE A 308 -1.51 3.45 -14.66
C PHE A 308 -1.14 4.92 -14.90
N GLY A 309 -1.97 5.88 -14.44
CA GLY A 309 -1.85 7.28 -14.85
C GLY A 309 -2.03 7.43 -16.36
N ASN A 310 -1.29 8.35 -16.97
CA ASN A 310 -1.09 8.35 -18.42
C ASN A 310 0.04 7.37 -18.75
N ALA A 311 -0.27 6.32 -19.51
CA ALA A 311 0.66 5.25 -19.78
C ALA A 311 1.90 5.72 -20.56
N ASP A 312 1.75 6.67 -21.48
CA ASP A 312 2.86 7.22 -22.26
C ASP A 312 3.72 8.17 -21.41
N HIS A 313 3.11 8.96 -20.51
CA HIS A 313 3.88 9.74 -19.52
C HIS A 313 4.65 8.82 -18.57
N THR A 314 4.06 7.70 -18.15
CA THR A 314 4.74 6.72 -17.28
C THR A 314 5.91 6.04 -18.00
N VAL A 315 5.76 5.72 -19.29
CA VAL A 315 6.87 5.23 -20.12
C VAL A 315 7.98 6.27 -20.22
N ASP A 316 7.64 7.51 -20.60
CA ASP A 316 8.61 8.59 -20.75
C ASP A 316 9.36 8.87 -19.43
N TYR A 317 8.65 8.91 -18.30
CA TYR A 317 9.26 9.07 -16.98
C TYR A 317 10.22 7.91 -16.67
N THR A 318 9.81 6.67 -16.92
CA THR A 318 10.61 5.49 -16.62
C THR A 318 11.89 5.47 -17.46
N VAL A 319 11.79 5.77 -18.76
CA VAL A 319 12.96 5.86 -19.66
C VAL A 319 13.92 6.95 -19.18
N LYS A 320 13.41 8.14 -18.83
CA LYS A 320 14.23 9.23 -18.30
C LYS A 320 14.90 8.87 -16.99
N MET A 321 14.19 8.19 -16.09
CA MET A 321 14.74 7.72 -14.83
C MET A 321 15.84 6.68 -15.05
N VAL A 322 15.65 5.70 -15.94
CA VAL A 322 16.71 4.73 -16.25
C VAL A 322 17.94 5.45 -16.79
N ASN A 323 17.78 6.35 -17.77
CA ASN A 323 18.90 7.10 -18.34
C ASN A 323 19.63 7.96 -17.30
N GLU A 324 18.90 8.57 -16.36
CA GLU A 324 19.47 9.30 -15.23
C GLU A 324 20.36 8.38 -14.37
N ILE A 325 19.89 7.19 -14.03
CA ILE A 325 20.65 6.22 -13.24
C ILE A 325 21.89 5.73 -13.98
N LEU A 326 21.78 5.43 -15.27
CA LEU A 326 22.90 4.99 -16.09
C LEU A 326 23.97 6.09 -16.19
N THR A 327 23.56 7.34 -16.35
CA THR A 327 24.49 8.46 -16.60
C THR A 327 25.11 9.01 -15.32
N ASN A 328 24.31 9.19 -14.27
CA ASN A 328 24.70 9.99 -13.09
C ASN A 328 24.94 9.14 -11.83
N PHE A 329 24.58 7.87 -11.86
CA PHE A 329 24.69 7.00 -10.68
C PHE A 329 25.54 5.74 -10.92
N GLY A 330 26.14 5.59 -12.11
CA GLY A 330 26.97 4.43 -12.43
C GLY A 330 26.15 3.17 -12.70
N GLY A 331 24.92 3.31 -13.19
CA GLY A 331 24.12 2.17 -13.61
C GLY A 331 24.73 1.45 -14.81
N ASP A 332 24.72 0.12 -14.78
CA ASP A 332 25.19 -0.72 -15.88
C ASP A 332 24.09 -0.91 -16.94
N PRO A 333 24.28 -0.38 -18.16
CA PRO A 333 23.29 -0.50 -19.23
C PRO A 333 23.04 -1.95 -19.66
N ASP A 334 24.00 -2.86 -19.46
CA ASP A 334 23.87 -4.27 -19.83
C ASP A 334 23.14 -5.10 -18.75
N ASN A 335 22.80 -4.48 -17.62
CA ASN A 335 22.29 -5.13 -16.41
C ASN A 335 21.12 -4.37 -15.76
N VAL A 336 20.15 -3.95 -16.58
CA VAL A 336 18.89 -3.33 -16.09
C VAL A 336 17.77 -4.36 -16.03
N VAL A 337 17.20 -4.61 -14.86
CA VAL A 337 16.15 -5.63 -14.64
C VAL A 337 14.86 -4.95 -14.16
N LEU A 338 13.72 -5.34 -14.76
CA LEU A 338 12.40 -4.82 -14.39
C LEU A 338 11.68 -5.77 -13.43
N THR A 339 11.03 -5.23 -12.40
CA THR A 339 10.20 -6.00 -11.46
C THR A 339 8.92 -5.26 -11.05
N GLY A 340 7.92 -5.99 -10.56
CA GLY A 340 6.74 -5.38 -9.96
C GLY A 340 5.80 -6.35 -9.24
N PHE A 341 4.92 -5.78 -8.42
CA PHE A 341 3.93 -6.48 -7.60
C PHE A 341 2.51 -6.05 -7.96
N SER A 342 1.56 -6.99 -8.12
CA SER A 342 0.15 -6.66 -8.38
C SER A 342 0.00 -5.73 -9.60
N ARG A 343 -0.50 -4.50 -9.45
CA ARG A 343 -0.46 -3.47 -10.51
C ARG A 343 0.93 -3.35 -11.16
N GLY A 344 1.99 -3.37 -10.36
CA GLY A 344 3.36 -3.31 -10.84
C GLY A 344 3.77 -4.53 -11.67
N ALA A 345 3.25 -5.72 -11.33
CA ALA A 345 3.47 -6.93 -12.11
C ALA A 345 2.76 -6.85 -13.48
N ILE A 346 1.56 -6.28 -13.52
CA ILE A 346 0.84 -5.97 -14.77
C ILE A 346 1.63 -4.93 -15.59
N ALA A 347 2.15 -3.90 -14.92
CA ALA A 347 2.94 -2.85 -15.56
C ALA A 347 4.25 -3.36 -16.17
N CYS A 348 4.80 -4.49 -15.74
CA CYS A 348 5.97 -5.10 -16.37
C CYS A 348 5.73 -5.38 -17.87
N GLY A 349 4.54 -5.86 -18.23
CA GLY A 349 4.13 -5.98 -19.64
C GLY A 349 3.47 -4.71 -20.17
N TYR A 350 2.49 -4.16 -19.43
CA TYR A 350 1.62 -3.09 -19.93
C TYR A 350 2.38 -1.77 -20.20
N ILE A 351 3.31 -1.42 -19.31
CA ILE A 351 4.19 -0.25 -19.43
C ILE A 351 5.56 -0.66 -19.95
N GLY A 352 6.20 -1.64 -19.30
CA GLY A 352 7.57 -2.05 -19.60
C GLY A 352 7.80 -2.59 -21.01
N LEU A 353 6.75 -3.07 -21.70
CA LEU A 353 6.80 -3.55 -23.08
C LEU A 353 5.92 -2.71 -24.03
N ARG A 354 5.53 -1.50 -23.62
CA ARG A 354 4.55 -0.69 -24.34
C ARG A 354 5.03 -0.30 -25.75
N ASN A 355 6.30 0.07 -25.89
CA ASN A 355 6.95 0.41 -27.15
C ASN A 355 8.41 -0.05 -27.16
N ASP A 356 9.07 0.06 -28.31
CA ASP A 356 10.44 -0.47 -28.49
C ASP A 356 11.47 0.26 -27.64
N THR A 357 11.27 1.56 -27.36
CA THR A 357 12.18 2.38 -26.55
C THR A 357 12.27 1.89 -25.12
N ILE A 358 11.13 1.70 -24.43
CA ILE A 358 11.17 1.18 -23.06
C ILE A 358 11.47 -0.32 -23.06
N ALA A 359 10.96 -1.06 -24.04
CA ALA A 359 11.17 -2.49 -24.11
C ALA A 359 12.64 -2.84 -24.33
N SER A 360 13.48 -1.99 -24.93
CA SER A 360 14.90 -2.29 -25.15
C SER A 360 15.77 -2.18 -23.90
N LEU A 361 15.28 -1.52 -22.84
CA LEU A 361 16.06 -1.28 -21.62
C LEU A 361 16.35 -2.56 -20.83
N TRP A 362 15.48 -3.56 -20.91
CA TRP A 362 15.45 -4.65 -19.93
C TRP A 362 16.32 -5.83 -20.34
N LYS A 363 17.19 -6.29 -19.44
CA LYS A 363 17.87 -7.59 -19.53
C LYS A 363 16.93 -8.76 -19.22
N GLY A 364 16.03 -8.57 -18.27
CA GLY A 364 15.04 -9.56 -17.85
C GLY A 364 13.96 -8.95 -16.96
N PHE A 365 12.97 -9.78 -16.65
CA PHE A 365 11.73 -9.35 -16.01
C PHE A 365 11.40 -10.23 -14.81
N HIS A 366 10.80 -9.63 -13.79
CA HIS A 366 10.12 -10.36 -12.73
C HIS A 366 8.73 -9.79 -12.50
N ALA A 367 7.74 -10.66 -12.35
CA ALA A 367 6.37 -10.25 -12.05
C ALA A 367 5.76 -11.16 -10.96
N CYS A 368 5.25 -10.54 -9.90
CA CYS A 368 4.68 -11.24 -8.75
C CYS A 368 3.18 -10.93 -8.60
N GLN A 369 2.37 -12.00 -8.58
CA GLN A 369 0.90 -11.96 -8.42
C GLN A 369 0.27 -11.01 -9.44
N HIS A 370 -0.16 -11.53 -10.60
CA HIS A 370 -0.62 -10.82 -11.82
C HIS A 370 0.44 -10.66 -12.92
N TYR A 371 -0.03 -10.35 -14.13
CA TYR A 371 0.75 -9.93 -15.30
C TYR A 371 -0.17 -9.17 -16.27
N ASP A 372 0.41 -8.53 -17.27
CA ASP A 372 -0.32 -7.92 -18.38
C ASP A 372 -1.24 -8.92 -19.07
N GLY A 373 -2.45 -8.49 -19.43
CA GLY A 373 -3.46 -9.35 -20.04
C GLY A 373 -4.47 -9.96 -19.08
N ASP A 374 -4.42 -9.63 -17.79
CA ASP A 374 -5.41 -10.06 -16.79
C ASP A 374 -6.73 -9.24 -16.82
N GLY A 375 -6.83 -8.24 -17.70
CA GLY A 375 -7.99 -7.39 -17.91
C GLY A 375 -8.09 -6.20 -16.95
N TRP A 376 -7.23 -6.10 -15.93
CA TRP A 376 -7.34 -5.03 -14.94
C TRP A 376 -6.95 -3.67 -15.56
N ASN A 377 -7.82 -2.67 -15.37
CA ASN A 377 -7.60 -1.29 -15.80
C ASN A 377 -7.19 -1.14 -17.28
N GLY A 378 -7.80 -1.94 -18.16
CA GLY A 378 -7.56 -1.91 -19.61
C GLY A 378 -6.37 -2.75 -20.09
N ALA A 379 -5.73 -3.52 -19.21
CA ALA A 379 -4.69 -4.49 -19.58
C ALA A 379 -5.30 -5.76 -20.22
N ASP A 380 -5.94 -5.61 -21.38
CA ASP A 380 -6.60 -6.72 -22.07
C ASP A 380 -5.60 -7.73 -22.67
N LEU A 381 -6.02 -8.99 -22.75
CA LEU A 381 -5.18 -10.10 -23.22
C LEU A 381 -4.71 -9.93 -24.67
N SER A 382 -5.55 -9.36 -25.55
CA SER A 382 -5.21 -9.24 -26.97
C SER A 382 -4.08 -8.24 -27.21
N SER A 383 -4.15 -7.08 -26.55
CA SER A 383 -3.09 -6.08 -26.56
C SER A 383 -1.84 -6.55 -25.82
N ALA A 384 -2.02 -7.31 -24.74
CA ALA A 384 -0.90 -7.91 -23.98
C ALA A 384 -0.10 -8.88 -24.85
N LYS A 385 -0.74 -9.73 -25.67
CA LYS A 385 -0.06 -10.60 -26.64
C LYS A 385 0.84 -9.81 -27.60
N VAL A 386 0.38 -8.64 -28.07
CA VAL A 386 1.18 -7.78 -28.96
C VAL A 386 2.41 -7.24 -28.23
N ARG A 387 2.25 -6.75 -27.00
CA ARG A 387 3.38 -6.26 -26.19
C ARG A 387 4.34 -7.37 -25.79
N ALA A 388 3.83 -8.55 -25.43
CA ALA A 388 4.61 -9.70 -24.99
C ALA A 388 5.58 -10.22 -26.07
N LYS A 389 5.29 -10.00 -27.37
CA LYS A 389 6.27 -10.28 -28.45
C LYS A 389 7.59 -9.55 -28.25
N ARG A 390 7.56 -8.38 -27.60
CA ARG A 390 8.78 -7.63 -27.30
C ARG A 390 9.64 -8.30 -26.24
N ILE A 391 9.16 -9.27 -25.44
CA ILE A 391 10.01 -10.01 -24.49
C ILE A 391 11.21 -10.62 -25.24
N GLY A 392 10.98 -11.18 -26.43
CA GLY A 392 12.01 -11.84 -27.22
C GLY A 392 12.62 -13.01 -26.44
N THR A 393 13.94 -13.10 -26.42
CA THR A 393 14.69 -14.20 -25.76
C THR A 393 14.98 -13.97 -24.29
N ARG A 394 14.52 -12.85 -23.71
CA ARG A 394 14.88 -12.45 -22.35
C ARG A 394 14.17 -13.30 -21.31
N ALA A 395 14.87 -13.51 -20.20
CA ALA A 395 14.35 -14.29 -19.11
C ALA A 395 13.24 -13.55 -18.34
N LEU A 396 12.17 -14.25 -18.02
CA LEU A 396 11.07 -13.80 -17.18
C LEU A 396 10.94 -14.74 -15.97
N PHE A 397 10.88 -14.19 -14.77
CA PHE A 397 10.58 -14.94 -13.56
C PHE A 397 9.20 -14.55 -13.03
N HIS A 398 8.32 -15.52 -12.88
CA HIS A 398 6.96 -15.30 -12.40
C HIS A 398 6.73 -15.94 -11.04
N THR A 399 6.34 -15.12 -10.07
CA THR A 399 5.98 -15.57 -8.72
C THR A 399 4.46 -15.55 -8.54
N ASP A 400 3.91 -16.61 -7.95
CA ASP A 400 2.49 -16.77 -7.55
C ASP A 400 1.45 -16.77 -8.68
N ASN A 401 1.85 -17.01 -9.93
CA ASN A 401 0.93 -17.01 -11.07
C ASN A 401 0.56 -18.42 -11.57
N GLU A 402 0.46 -19.37 -10.64
CA GLU A 402 0.27 -20.78 -11.00
C GLU A 402 -1.12 -21.07 -11.61
N HIS A 403 -2.12 -20.24 -11.31
CA HIS A 403 -3.52 -20.46 -11.66
C HIS A 403 -4.01 -19.68 -12.89
N ASN A 404 -3.19 -18.85 -13.53
CA ASN A 404 -3.60 -18.10 -14.73
C ASN A 404 -3.18 -18.84 -16.01
N GLN A 405 -4.03 -19.75 -16.47
CA GLN A 405 -3.77 -20.56 -17.66
C GLN A 405 -3.68 -19.72 -18.94
N ASP A 406 -4.48 -18.66 -19.04
CA ASP A 406 -4.47 -17.76 -20.20
C ASP A 406 -3.15 -17.02 -20.32
N LEU A 407 -2.59 -16.56 -19.18
CA LEU A 407 -1.26 -15.97 -19.14
C LEU A 407 -0.18 -16.97 -19.57
N LYS A 408 -0.19 -18.18 -19.01
CA LYS A 408 0.80 -19.21 -19.37
C LYS A 408 0.75 -19.52 -20.86
N THR A 409 -0.46 -19.62 -21.41
CA THR A 409 -0.70 -19.81 -22.84
C THR A 409 -0.14 -18.64 -23.64
N MET A 410 -0.46 -17.39 -23.26
CA MET A 410 0.03 -16.18 -23.91
C MET A 410 1.56 -16.08 -23.93
N LEU A 411 2.23 -16.36 -22.80
CA LEU A 411 3.69 -16.34 -22.71
C LEU A 411 4.33 -17.48 -23.53
N THR A 412 3.66 -18.63 -23.62
CA THR A 412 4.09 -19.74 -24.48
C THR A 412 3.93 -19.39 -25.96
N ASP A 413 2.81 -18.76 -26.36
CA ASP A 413 2.53 -18.35 -27.75
C ASP A 413 3.60 -17.40 -28.30
N VAL A 414 4.24 -16.60 -27.44
CA VAL A 414 5.33 -15.68 -27.82
C VAL A 414 6.72 -16.26 -27.59
N ASN A 415 6.84 -17.54 -27.24
CA ASN A 415 8.09 -18.24 -26.92
C ASN A 415 8.91 -17.57 -25.81
N ALA A 416 8.25 -17.00 -24.79
CA ALA A 416 8.96 -16.38 -23.67
C ALA A 416 9.68 -17.45 -22.83
N ASN A 417 10.92 -17.14 -22.41
CA ASN A 417 11.67 -17.98 -21.47
C ASN A 417 11.22 -17.69 -20.03
N VAL A 418 10.29 -18.48 -19.50
CA VAL A 418 9.65 -18.21 -18.21
C VAL A 418 10.02 -19.25 -17.14
N THR A 419 10.49 -18.77 -15.99
CA THR A 419 10.59 -19.56 -14.77
C THR A 419 9.42 -19.23 -13.85
N TYR A 420 8.63 -20.24 -13.48
CA TYR A 420 7.54 -20.09 -12.52
C TYR A 420 7.96 -20.55 -11.11
N ALA A 421 7.40 -19.89 -10.09
CA ALA A 421 7.52 -20.28 -8.69
C ALA A 421 6.26 -19.88 -7.88
N ASN A 422 5.81 -20.75 -6.98
CA ASN A 422 4.91 -20.37 -5.90
C ASN A 422 5.69 -19.63 -4.80
N SER A 423 5.21 -18.51 -4.26
CA SER A 423 5.88 -17.79 -3.17
C SER A 423 5.89 -18.58 -1.88
N GLY A 424 4.89 -19.43 -1.64
CA GLY A 424 4.67 -20.14 -0.39
C GLY A 424 4.11 -19.28 0.75
N LEU A 425 3.93 -17.96 0.56
CA LEU A 425 3.42 -17.07 1.63
C LEU A 425 1.91 -17.26 1.85
N GLY A 426 1.17 -17.54 0.77
CA GLY A 426 -0.29 -17.64 0.80
C GLY A 426 -0.99 -16.32 1.14
N ALA A 427 -0.37 -15.19 0.82
CA ALA A 427 -0.89 -13.85 1.05
C ALA A 427 -0.53 -12.89 -0.09
N HIS A 428 -1.39 -11.89 -0.31
CA HIS A 428 -1.18 -10.82 -1.29
C HIS A 428 -0.30 -9.71 -0.72
N ALA A 429 1.01 -9.93 -0.66
CA ALA A 429 1.99 -9.03 -0.05
C ALA A 429 3.33 -9.09 -0.81
N THR A 430 4.31 -8.26 -0.42
CA THR A 430 5.71 -8.37 -0.91
C THR A 430 6.66 -8.94 0.13
N ALA A 431 6.17 -9.21 1.36
CA ALA A 431 6.99 -9.70 2.46
C ALA A 431 7.72 -11.02 2.16
N MET A 432 7.26 -11.81 1.17
CA MET A 432 7.93 -13.05 0.75
C MET A 432 9.41 -12.86 0.40
N PHE A 433 9.75 -11.73 -0.22
CA PHE A 433 11.06 -11.48 -0.79
C PHE A 433 12.12 -11.07 0.25
N LEU A 434 11.68 -10.82 1.49
CA LEU A 434 12.54 -10.39 2.59
C LEU A 434 13.03 -11.55 3.47
N ASP A 435 12.49 -12.75 3.30
CA ASP A 435 12.93 -13.96 4.01
C ASP A 435 13.44 -15.03 3.04
N ASP A 436 14.20 -15.98 3.56
CA ASP A 436 14.89 -17.02 2.78
C ASP A 436 13.98 -18.22 2.49
N ARG A 437 12.84 -17.94 1.84
CA ARG A 437 11.92 -18.98 1.33
C ARG A 437 12.53 -19.68 0.12
N PRO A 438 12.17 -20.96 -0.16
CA PRO A 438 12.65 -21.66 -1.35
C PRO A 438 12.44 -20.89 -2.67
N SER A 439 11.28 -20.25 -2.80
CA SER A 439 10.92 -19.40 -3.94
C SER A 439 11.80 -18.16 -4.07
N THR A 440 12.02 -17.46 -2.95
CA THR A 440 12.89 -16.28 -2.87
C THR A 440 14.35 -16.64 -3.14
N LEU A 441 14.83 -17.78 -2.65
CA LEU A 441 16.18 -18.27 -2.94
C LEU A 441 16.35 -18.60 -4.42
N LYS A 442 15.37 -19.27 -5.04
CA LYS A 442 15.35 -19.52 -6.49
C LYS A 442 15.35 -18.21 -7.29
N PHE A 443 14.59 -17.22 -6.85
CA PHE A 443 14.52 -15.91 -7.48
C PHE A 443 15.83 -15.14 -7.39
N ARG A 444 16.49 -15.14 -6.23
CA ARG A 444 17.83 -14.54 -6.06
C ARG A 444 18.88 -15.21 -6.92
N ALA A 445 18.87 -16.54 -7.00
CA ALA A 445 19.76 -17.30 -7.87
C ALA A 445 19.51 -16.97 -9.36
N TRP A 446 18.25 -16.86 -9.77
CA TRP A 446 17.89 -16.40 -11.11
C TRP A 446 18.44 -15.01 -11.42
N TYR A 447 18.27 -14.05 -10.49
CA TYR A 447 18.79 -12.69 -10.67
C TYR A 447 20.31 -12.68 -10.76
N HIS A 448 21.01 -13.37 -9.85
CA HIS A 448 22.47 -13.52 -9.89
C HIS A 448 22.95 -14.08 -11.23
N ASN A 449 22.34 -15.17 -11.70
CA ASN A 449 22.73 -15.79 -12.96
C ASN A 449 22.43 -14.88 -14.16
N LEU A 450 21.34 -14.10 -14.11
CA LEU A 450 20.96 -13.16 -15.15
C LEU A 450 22.02 -12.06 -15.29
N ILE A 451 22.41 -11.40 -14.19
CA ILE A 451 23.35 -10.28 -14.25
C ILE A 451 24.79 -10.71 -14.56
N ASN A 452 25.16 -11.95 -14.20
CA ASN A 452 26.48 -12.52 -14.48
C ASN A 452 26.55 -13.29 -15.82
N ASN A 453 25.51 -13.22 -16.66
CA ASN A 453 25.42 -13.91 -17.96
C ASN A 453 25.57 -15.44 -17.90
N ILE A 454 25.33 -16.04 -16.73
CA ILE A 454 25.39 -17.50 -16.54
C ILE A 454 24.17 -18.17 -17.19
N LEU A 455 23.05 -17.44 -17.37
CA LEU A 455 21.86 -17.95 -18.08
C LEU A 455 22.01 -17.99 -19.62
N VAL A 456 23.16 -17.58 -20.18
CA VAL A 456 23.37 -17.45 -21.63
C VAL A 456 24.16 -18.63 -22.22
N THR A 457 24.64 -19.59 -21.42
CA THR A 457 25.31 -20.79 -21.93
C THR A 457 24.31 -21.92 -22.12
N ASP A 458 23.69 -21.97 -23.30
CA ASP A 458 23.38 -23.19 -24.06
C ASP A 458 22.38 -22.83 -25.17
N LYS A 459 22.91 -22.35 -26.30
CA LYS A 459 22.31 -22.49 -27.63
C LYS A 459 23.39 -22.74 -28.66
#